data_AF-A0A2W7N7R7-F1
#
_entry.id   AF-A0A2W7N7R7-F1
#
_cell.length_a   1.000
_cell.length_b   1.000
_cell.length_c   1.000
_cell.angle_alpha   90.00
_cell.angle_beta   90.00
_cell.angle_gamma   90.00
#
_symmetry.space_group_name_H-M   'P 1'
#
loop_
_entity.id
_entity.type
_entity.pdbx_description
1 polymer ?
#
loop_
_entity_poly.entity_id
_entity_poly.type
_entity_poly.pdbx_seq_one_letter_code
_entity_poly.pdbx_strand_id
1 'polypeptide(L)'
;MITGTLTQNADARSFTATISTMMFDIARIAVVANPYKTADNHPDFQLEVRTPRGRTMRVGSMWKAVSEKSGRAYFSLAITDRMGRTWRMNAVRNEETPEGTWQIVPMTGGKSEQIALTGQLELLDDDNFAGFIGGYDFDMDFTAVENPHKTDPSHPDYHIEARSPAGVLIRMGSIWKARSERTGTAYLSIAFASPRGSQHRANAFRREDAEPGVYEIVALTGPDLAVVA
;
A
#
# COMPACT_ATOMS: atom_id res chain seq x y z
N MET A 1 0.06 0.36 -1.45
CA MET A 1 1.49 0.12 -1.72
C MET A 1 1.71 -1.14 -2.52
N ILE A 2 0.92 -2.19 -2.26
CA ILE A 2 0.90 -3.38 -3.10
C ILE A 2 -0.53 -3.56 -3.58
N THR A 3 -0.71 -3.90 -4.84
CA THR A 3 -1.98 -4.35 -5.40
C THR A 3 -1.71 -5.49 -6.38
N GLY A 4 -2.75 -6.23 -6.73
CA GLY A 4 -2.62 -7.31 -7.69
C GLY A 4 -3.77 -8.30 -7.60
N THR A 5 -3.63 -9.37 -8.36
CA THR A 5 -4.60 -10.46 -8.41
C THR A 5 -3.90 -11.78 -8.25
N LEU A 6 -4.55 -12.72 -7.58
CA LEU A 6 -4.20 -14.13 -7.61
C LEU A 6 -5.38 -14.86 -8.27
N THR A 7 -5.12 -15.63 -9.32
CA THR A 7 -6.17 -16.34 -10.07
C THR A 7 -5.82 -17.81 -10.11
N GLN A 8 -6.76 -18.66 -9.73
CA GLN A 8 -6.65 -20.11 -9.84
C GLN A 8 -6.69 -20.50 -11.31
N ASN A 9 -5.75 -21.34 -11.72
CA ASN A 9 -5.71 -21.85 -13.09
C ASN A 9 -6.70 -23.00 -13.27
N ALA A 10 -6.98 -23.37 -14.52
CA ALA A 10 -7.94 -24.42 -14.87
C ALA A 10 -7.61 -25.81 -14.29
N ASP A 11 -6.36 -26.07 -13.91
CA ASP A 11 -5.93 -27.30 -13.25
C ASP A 11 -6.34 -27.40 -11.76
N ALA A 12 -6.94 -26.33 -11.21
CA ALA A 12 -7.32 -26.14 -9.82
C ALA A 12 -6.20 -26.31 -8.78
N ARG A 13 -4.94 -26.49 -9.21
CA ARG A 13 -3.79 -26.81 -8.35
C ARG A 13 -2.71 -25.73 -8.40
N SER A 14 -2.69 -24.93 -9.47
CA SER A 14 -1.79 -23.82 -9.65
C SER A 14 -2.55 -22.50 -9.71
N PHE A 15 -1.81 -21.41 -9.49
CA PHE A 15 -2.33 -20.06 -9.59
C PHE A 15 -1.41 -19.22 -10.46
N THR A 16 -1.94 -18.11 -10.96
CA THR A 16 -1.18 -17.04 -11.58
C THR A 16 -1.39 -15.78 -10.76
N ALA A 17 -0.30 -15.15 -10.33
CA ALA A 17 -0.36 -13.87 -9.63
C ALA A 17 0.16 -12.72 -10.50
N THR A 18 -0.52 -11.58 -10.40
CA THR A 18 -0.06 -10.26 -10.85
C THR A 18 0.23 -9.43 -9.62
N ILE A 19 1.35 -8.72 -9.57
CA ILE A 19 1.70 -7.84 -8.44
C ILE A 19 2.24 -6.53 -8.97
N SER A 20 1.68 -5.44 -8.46
CA SER A 20 2.09 -4.08 -8.74
C SER A 20 2.45 -3.38 -7.43
N THR A 21 3.60 -2.72 -7.44
CA THR A 21 4.11 -1.88 -6.36
C THR A 21 4.59 -0.54 -6.94
N MET A 22 4.94 0.40 -6.07
CA MET A 22 5.60 1.64 -6.52
C MET A 22 7.00 1.40 -7.12
N MET A 23 7.61 0.24 -6.85
CA MET A 23 9.00 -0.04 -7.23
C MET A 23 9.12 -0.99 -8.42
N PHE A 24 8.11 -1.82 -8.65
CA PHE A 24 8.12 -2.84 -9.69
C PHE A 24 6.72 -3.37 -9.97
N ASP A 25 6.56 -3.94 -11.16
CA ASP A 25 5.42 -4.72 -11.58
C ASP A 25 5.89 -6.12 -12.01
N ILE A 26 5.14 -7.15 -11.64
CA ILE A 26 5.32 -8.52 -12.12
C ILE A 26 3.98 -9.01 -12.64
N ALA A 27 3.83 -9.02 -13.96
CA ALA A 27 2.57 -9.35 -14.62
C ALA A 27 2.24 -10.85 -14.59
N ARG A 28 3.23 -11.74 -14.39
CA ARG A 28 2.97 -13.18 -14.40
C ARG A 28 3.92 -13.94 -13.50
N ILE A 29 3.44 -14.23 -12.30
CA ILE A 29 4.08 -15.14 -11.35
C ILE A 29 3.33 -16.46 -11.41
N ALA A 30 4.03 -17.54 -11.72
CA ALA A 30 3.48 -18.88 -11.59
C ALA A 30 3.52 -19.29 -10.12
N VAL A 31 2.40 -19.78 -9.61
CA VAL A 31 2.28 -20.26 -8.24
C VAL A 31 2.00 -21.74 -8.29
N VAL A 32 2.97 -22.54 -7.89
CA VAL A 32 2.95 -24.01 -8.02
C VAL A 32 3.06 -24.65 -6.66
N ALA A 33 2.46 -25.84 -6.50
CA ALA A 33 2.54 -26.59 -5.24
C ALA A 33 4.00 -26.79 -4.83
N ASN A 34 4.30 -26.61 -3.55
CA ASN A 34 5.65 -26.80 -3.03
C ASN A 34 5.95 -28.30 -2.89
N PRO A 35 6.83 -28.89 -3.73
CA PRO A 35 7.15 -30.32 -3.64
C PRO A 35 7.94 -30.68 -2.37
N TYR A 36 8.48 -29.68 -1.67
CA TYR A 36 9.29 -29.85 -0.46
C TYR A 36 8.52 -29.50 0.83
N LYS A 37 7.19 -29.42 0.78
CA LYS A 37 6.40 -29.23 2.00
C LYS A 37 6.46 -30.52 2.83
N THR A 38 7.00 -30.43 4.04
CA THR A 38 7.13 -31.55 4.99
C THR A 38 6.51 -31.26 6.35
N ALA A 39 6.10 -30.02 6.59
CA ALA A 39 5.49 -29.56 7.84
C ALA A 39 4.47 -28.45 7.56
N ASP A 40 3.56 -28.20 8.50
CA ASP A 40 2.48 -27.24 8.31
C ASP A 40 2.97 -25.79 8.21
N ASN A 41 4.05 -25.46 8.92
CA ASN A 41 4.70 -24.15 8.83
C ASN A 41 5.47 -23.93 7.52
N HIS A 42 5.73 -24.98 6.74
CA HIS A 42 6.35 -24.84 5.42
C HIS A 42 5.34 -24.29 4.41
N PRO A 43 5.80 -23.51 3.43
CA PRO A 43 4.91 -22.95 2.42
C PRO A 43 4.20 -24.04 1.63
N ASP A 44 2.92 -23.80 1.33
CA ASP A 44 2.11 -24.66 0.48
C ASP A 44 2.49 -24.55 -0.99
N PHE A 45 2.97 -23.37 -1.41
CA PHE A 45 3.30 -23.07 -2.79
C PHE A 45 4.64 -22.33 -2.92
N GLN A 46 5.26 -22.49 -4.08
CA GLN A 46 6.41 -21.71 -4.53
C GLN A 46 5.96 -20.70 -5.57
N LEU A 47 6.55 -19.50 -5.52
CA LEU A 47 6.33 -18.47 -6.52
C LEU A 47 7.50 -18.47 -7.48
N GLU A 48 7.19 -18.59 -8.76
CA GLU A 48 8.16 -18.72 -9.83
C GLU A 48 7.95 -17.66 -10.90
N VAL A 49 9.06 -17.10 -11.38
CA VAL A 49 9.10 -16.24 -12.56
C VAL A 49 10.04 -16.83 -13.61
N ARG A 50 10.00 -16.28 -14.82
CA ARG A 50 10.91 -16.65 -15.91
C ARG A 50 11.99 -15.60 -16.05
N THR A 51 13.24 -16.03 -16.09
CA THR A 51 14.37 -15.17 -16.48
C THR A 51 14.24 -14.74 -17.95
N PRO A 52 14.96 -13.70 -18.42
CA PRO A 52 14.94 -13.31 -19.83
C PRO A 52 15.33 -14.44 -20.80
N ARG A 53 16.06 -15.46 -20.32
CA ARG A 53 16.40 -16.67 -21.09
C ARG A 53 15.42 -17.83 -20.90
N GLY A 54 14.25 -17.59 -20.32
CA GLY A 54 13.17 -18.58 -20.14
C GLY A 54 13.34 -19.57 -18.99
N ARG A 55 14.43 -19.47 -18.20
CA ARG A 55 14.65 -20.37 -17.04
C ARG A 55 13.72 -20.02 -15.90
N THR A 56 13.18 -21.04 -15.22
CA THR A 56 12.41 -20.88 -13.99
C THR A 56 13.32 -20.36 -12.88
N MET A 57 12.83 -19.38 -12.12
CA MET A 57 13.47 -18.85 -10.94
C MET A 57 12.45 -18.73 -9.83
N ARG A 58 12.73 -19.33 -8.67
CA ARG A 58 11.91 -19.14 -7.47
C ARG A 58 12.19 -17.77 -6.89
N VAL A 59 11.13 -17.00 -6.67
CA VAL A 59 11.18 -15.63 -6.12
C VAL A 59 10.41 -15.49 -4.82
N GLY A 60 9.70 -16.52 -4.38
CA GLY A 60 8.86 -16.40 -3.22
C GLY A 60 8.21 -17.69 -2.77
N SER A 61 7.31 -17.53 -1.82
CA SER A 61 6.54 -18.61 -1.19
C SER A 61 5.14 -18.12 -0.83
N MET A 62 4.17 -19.03 -0.79
CA MET A 62 2.80 -18.74 -0.40
C MET A 62 2.24 -19.82 0.53
N TRP A 63 1.45 -19.39 1.50
CA TRP A 63 0.81 -20.21 2.52
C TRP A 63 -0.70 -20.04 2.45
N LYS A 64 -1.44 -21.12 2.70
CA LYS A 64 -2.86 -21.08 3.05
C LYS A 64 -2.97 -20.66 4.51
N ALA A 65 -3.86 -19.71 4.79
CA ALA A 65 -4.06 -19.23 6.14
C ALA A 65 -5.55 -18.93 6.39
N VAL A 66 -5.89 -18.80 7.67
CA VAL A 66 -7.24 -18.41 8.12
C VAL A 66 -7.10 -17.22 9.04
N SER A 67 -7.91 -16.19 8.81
CA SER A 67 -7.89 -14.98 9.63
C SER A 67 -8.41 -15.31 11.04
N GLU A 68 -7.60 -15.06 12.07
CA GLU A 68 -8.03 -15.27 13.47
C GLU A 68 -9.24 -14.39 13.84
N LYS A 69 -9.34 -13.19 13.25
CA LYS A 69 -10.42 -12.23 13.54
C LYS A 69 -11.72 -12.55 12.81
N SER A 70 -11.63 -12.94 11.54
CA SER A 70 -12.82 -13.09 10.67
C SER A 70 -13.16 -14.53 10.32
N GLY A 71 -12.29 -15.50 10.62
CA GLY A 71 -12.42 -16.89 10.20
C GLY A 71 -12.30 -17.11 8.69
N ARG A 72 -12.06 -16.05 7.89
CA ARG A 72 -11.99 -16.15 6.43
C ARG A 72 -10.65 -16.72 5.99
N ALA A 73 -10.68 -17.65 5.04
CA ALA A 73 -9.50 -18.18 4.39
C ALA A 73 -8.86 -17.12 3.48
N TYR A 74 -7.54 -17.04 3.51
CA TYR A 74 -6.73 -16.18 2.64
C TYR A 74 -5.42 -16.87 2.29
N PHE A 75 -4.68 -16.32 1.32
CA PHE A 75 -3.31 -16.73 1.09
C PHE A 75 -2.35 -15.66 1.58
N SER A 76 -1.29 -16.05 2.30
CA SER A 76 -0.19 -15.16 2.62
C SER A 76 0.95 -15.39 1.63
N LEU A 77 1.51 -14.32 1.07
CA LEU A 77 2.54 -14.36 0.05
C LEU A 77 3.77 -13.59 0.54
N ALA A 78 4.95 -14.13 0.22
CA ALA A 78 6.22 -13.43 0.39
C ALA A 78 7.04 -13.53 -0.90
N ILE A 79 7.53 -12.39 -1.40
CA ILE A 79 8.37 -12.31 -2.60
C ILE A 79 9.65 -11.56 -2.27
N THR A 80 10.77 -12.07 -2.76
CA THR A 80 12.06 -11.41 -2.69
C THR A 80 12.34 -10.68 -4.00
N ASP A 81 12.62 -9.38 -3.91
CA ASP A 81 12.96 -8.57 -5.08
C ASP A 81 14.43 -8.72 -5.51
N ARG A 82 14.80 -8.03 -6.58
CA ARG A 82 16.18 -8.03 -7.12
C ARG A 82 17.24 -7.53 -6.15
N MET A 83 16.85 -6.78 -5.12
CA MET A 83 17.74 -6.22 -4.09
C MET A 83 17.77 -7.09 -2.83
N GLY A 84 17.11 -8.26 -2.84
CA GLY A 84 17.04 -9.17 -1.71
C GLY A 84 16.01 -8.77 -0.65
N ARG A 85 15.18 -7.74 -0.89
CA ARG A 85 14.15 -7.33 0.07
C ARG A 85 12.93 -8.23 -0.06
N THR A 86 12.36 -8.60 1.07
CA THR A 86 11.16 -9.44 1.11
C THR A 86 9.91 -8.59 1.29
N TRP A 87 9.00 -8.70 0.34
CA TRP A 87 7.69 -8.07 0.31
C TRP A 87 6.64 -9.07 0.75
N ARG A 88 5.86 -8.72 1.77
CA ARG A 88 4.77 -9.55 2.27
C ARG A 88 3.42 -8.93 1.98
N MET A 89 2.47 -9.78 1.63
CA MET A 89 1.13 -9.41 1.20
C MET A 89 0.16 -10.55 1.43
N ASN A 90 -1.14 -10.27 1.37
CA ASN A 90 -2.18 -11.27 1.46
C ASN A 90 -3.05 -11.23 0.20
N ALA A 91 -3.43 -12.40 -0.32
CA ALA A 91 -4.48 -12.52 -1.30
C ALA A 91 -5.79 -12.86 -0.56
N VAL A 92 -6.71 -11.91 -0.56
CA VAL A 92 -7.99 -11.97 0.15
C VAL A 92 -9.14 -12.02 -0.83
N ARG A 93 -10.26 -12.60 -0.42
CA ARG A 93 -11.50 -12.61 -1.21
C ARG A 93 -12.53 -11.73 -0.53
N ASN A 94 -13.15 -10.84 -1.29
CA ASN A 94 -14.38 -10.16 -0.91
C ASN A 94 -15.57 -10.75 -1.70
N GLU A 95 -16.78 -10.35 -1.35
CA GLU A 95 -18.02 -10.85 -2.00
C GLU A 95 -18.12 -10.45 -3.48
N GLU A 96 -17.40 -9.40 -3.88
CA GLU A 96 -17.36 -8.87 -5.24
C GLU A 96 -16.28 -9.55 -6.12
N THR A 97 -15.36 -10.31 -5.52
CA THR A 97 -14.29 -10.97 -6.27
C THR A 97 -14.81 -12.25 -6.92
N PRO A 98 -14.63 -12.43 -8.25
CA PRO A 98 -15.00 -13.66 -8.95
C PRO A 98 -14.48 -14.92 -8.26
N GLU A 99 -15.23 -16.01 -8.36
CA GLU A 99 -14.77 -17.30 -7.85
C GLU A 99 -13.44 -17.71 -8.49
N GLY A 100 -12.56 -18.33 -7.69
CA GLY A 100 -11.20 -18.67 -8.12
C GLY A 100 -10.27 -17.46 -8.27
N THR A 101 -10.68 -16.25 -7.86
CA THR A 101 -9.84 -15.05 -7.85
C THR A 101 -9.75 -14.46 -6.44
N TRP A 102 -8.60 -13.85 -6.15
CA TRP A 102 -8.34 -13.11 -4.91
C TRP A 102 -7.67 -11.78 -5.25
N GLN A 103 -7.98 -10.76 -4.47
CA GLN A 103 -7.31 -9.47 -4.52
C GLN A 103 -6.07 -9.50 -3.63
N ILE A 104 -4.92 -9.11 -4.17
CA ILE A 104 -3.68 -8.97 -3.41
C ILE A 104 -3.68 -7.60 -2.74
N VAL A 105 -3.53 -7.60 -1.42
CA VAL A 105 -3.50 -6.42 -0.56
C VAL A 105 -2.23 -6.45 0.31
N PRO A 106 -1.69 -5.28 0.70
CA PRO A 106 -0.55 -5.23 1.62
C PRO A 106 -0.92 -5.85 2.97
N MET A 107 0.07 -6.30 3.73
CA MET A 107 -0.16 -6.68 5.12
C MET A 107 -0.61 -5.45 5.94
N THR A 108 -1.70 -5.61 6.70
CA THR A 108 -2.15 -4.60 7.65
C THR A 108 -1.33 -4.68 8.94
N GLY A 109 -0.90 -3.54 9.49
CA GLY A 109 -0.33 -3.46 10.86
C GLY A 109 1.19 -3.36 10.97
N GLY A 110 1.85 -2.53 10.15
CA GLY A 110 3.23 -2.12 10.40
C GLY A 110 3.31 -1.10 11.53
N LYS A 111 4.43 -1.08 12.28
CA LYS A 111 4.73 0.06 13.14
C LYS A 111 4.96 1.28 12.25
N SER A 112 4.33 2.41 12.58
CA SER A 112 4.65 3.66 11.90
C SER A 112 6.04 4.12 12.32
N GLU A 113 6.89 4.39 11.33
CA GLU A 113 8.24 4.90 11.54
C GLU A 113 8.25 6.42 11.35
N GLN A 114 9.00 7.12 12.20
CA GLN A 114 9.27 8.53 11.98
C GLN A 114 10.32 8.68 10.89
N ILE A 115 10.13 9.68 10.04
CA ILE A 115 11.04 9.99 8.94
C ILE A 115 10.99 11.50 8.70
N ALA A 116 12.12 12.08 8.30
CA ALA A 116 12.15 13.44 7.80
C ALA A 116 11.45 13.50 6.44
N LEU A 117 10.47 14.39 6.32
CA LEU A 117 9.62 14.52 5.14
C LEU A 117 9.56 15.96 4.69
N THR A 118 9.33 16.12 3.39
CA THR A 118 8.82 17.33 2.77
C THR A 118 7.67 16.95 1.86
N GLY A 119 6.83 17.90 1.50
CA GLY A 119 5.78 17.66 0.53
C GLY A 119 4.79 18.81 0.49
N GLN A 120 3.94 18.73 -0.52
CA GLN A 120 2.90 19.72 -0.75
C GLN A 120 1.65 19.01 -1.27
N LEU A 121 0.50 19.56 -0.91
CA LEU A 121 -0.81 19.22 -1.43
C LEU A 121 -1.45 20.47 -2.02
N GLU A 122 -2.16 20.29 -3.11
CA GLU A 122 -2.99 21.29 -3.74
C GLU A 122 -4.40 20.72 -3.91
N LEU A 123 -5.39 21.46 -3.43
CA LEU A 123 -6.79 21.17 -3.67
C LEU A 123 -7.12 21.50 -5.12
N LEU A 124 -7.66 20.52 -5.82
CA LEU A 124 -8.09 20.64 -7.21
C LEU A 124 -9.53 21.14 -7.31
N ASP A 125 -9.94 21.54 -8.52
CA ASP A 125 -11.30 22.01 -8.80
C ASP A 125 -12.40 20.96 -8.57
N ASP A 126 -12.04 19.68 -8.52
CA ASP A 126 -12.93 18.54 -8.29
C ASP A 126 -12.95 18.05 -6.83
N ASP A 127 -12.52 18.90 -5.89
CA ASP A 127 -12.41 18.65 -4.46
C ASP A 127 -11.45 17.50 -4.04
N ASN A 128 -10.72 16.93 -5.01
CA ASN A 128 -9.61 16.01 -4.76
C ASN A 128 -8.31 16.78 -4.50
N PHE A 129 -7.27 16.07 -4.06
CA PHE A 129 -5.93 16.65 -3.94
C PHE A 129 -4.96 16.05 -4.96
N ALA A 130 -4.01 16.85 -5.41
CA ALA A 130 -2.76 16.39 -5.99
C ALA A 130 -1.58 16.88 -5.17
N GLY A 131 -0.46 16.17 -5.22
CA GLY A 131 0.72 16.59 -4.49
C GLY A 131 1.86 15.61 -4.58
N PHE A 132 2.89 15.89 -3.79
CA PHE A 132 4.06 15.03 -3.66
C PHE A 132 4.48 14.89 -2.20
N ILE A 133 5.06 13.74 -1.85
CA ILE A 133 5.74 13.52 -0.58
C ILE A 133 7.15 13.01 -0.88
N GLY A 134 8.14 13.74 -0.38
CA GLY A 134 9.55 13.38 -0.45
C GLY A 134 10.09 12.99 0.93
N GLY A 135 10.95 11.98 0.95
CA GLY A 135 11.82 11.62 2.07
C GLY A 135 13.25 11.46 1.58
N TYR A 136 14.16 11.06 2.47
CA TYR A 136 15.57 10.88 2.09
C TYR A 136 15.77 9.80 1.00
N ASP A 137 14.91 8.77 0.98
CA ASP A 137 15.08 7.58 0.15
C ASP A 137 13.93 7.30 -0.83
N PHE A 138 13.00 8.24 -0.95
CA PHE A 138 11.94 8.23 -1.94
C PHE A 138 11.46 9.64 -2.26
N ASP A 139 10.90 9.80 -3.47
CA ASP A 139 10.14 10.96 -3.89
C ASP A 139 8.97 10.44 -4.71
N MET A 140 7.75 10.89 -4.41
CA MET A 140 6.56 10.37 -5.08
C MET A 140 5.47 11.43 -5.24
N ASP A 141 4.94 11.48 -6.46
CA ASP A 141 3.68 12.15 -6.76
C ASP A 141 2.50 11.26 -6.41
N PHE A 142 1.39 11.88 -6.02
CA PHE A 142 0.14 11.19 -5.72
C PHE A 142 -1.07 12.08 -5.95
N THR A 143 -2.22 11.42 -6.03
CA THR A 143 -3.54 12.05 -5.97
C THR A 143 -4.28 11.53 -4.75
N ALA A 144 -4.96 12.38 -3.99
CA ALA A 144 -5.87 11.96 -2.94
C ALA A 144 -7.31 12.12 -3.41
N VAL A 145 -7.98 10.99 -3.61
CA VAL A 145 -9.35 10.94 -4.13
C VAL A 145 -10.32 10.80 -2.97
N GLU A 146 -11.43 11.53 -2.99
CA GLU A 146 -12.45 11.45 -1.95
C GLU A 146 -12.90 10.00 -1.70
N ASN A 147 -13.16 9.65 -0.45
CA ASN A 147 -13.66 8.35 -0.07
C ASN A 147 -15.21 8.31 -0.17
N PRO A 148 -15.80 7.73 -1.23
CA PRO A 148 -17.25 7.70 -1.40
C PRO A 148 -17.97 6.81 -0.36
N HIS A 149 -17.21 5.99 0.38
CA HIS A 149 -17.72 5.07 1.38
C HIS A 149 -17.51 5.56 2.82
N LYS A 150 -17.24 6.86 3.02
CA LYS A 150 -17.14 7.43 4.36
C LYS A 150 -18.52 7.45 5.02
N THR A 151 -18.71 6.55 5.98
CA THR A 151 -19.92 6.44 6.81
C THR A 151 -19.69 6.77 8.28
N ASP A 152 -18.43 6.81 8.71
CA ASP A 152 -18.02 7.07 10.10
C ASP A 152 -16.94 8.17 10.14
N PRO A 153 -16.93 9.07 11.14
CA PRO A 153 -15.90 10.10 11.27
C PRO A 153 -14.46 9.57 11.34
N SER A 154 -14.26 8.36 11.87
CA SER A 154 -12.97 7.67 11.93
C SER A 154 -12.50 7.14 10.58
N HIS A 155 -13.42 6.98 9.61
CA HIS A 155 -13.05 6.60 8.25
C HIS A 155 -12.33 7.76 7.54
N PRO A 156 -11.38 7.45 6.66
CA PRO A 156 -10.63 8.47 5.95
C PRO A 156 -11.54 9.28 5.03
N ASP A 157 -11.22 10.57 4.91
CA ASP A 157 -11.87 11.50 3.97
C ASP A 157 -11.36 11.27 2.55
N TYR A 158 -10.08 10.94 2.38
CA TYR A 158 -9.48 10.67 1.07
C TYR A 158 -8.62 9.40 1.09
N HIS A 159 -8.54 8.75 -0.06
CA HIS A 159 -7.58 7.69 -0.37
C HIS A 159 -6.42 8.25 -1.16
N ILE A 160 -5.21 8.02 -0.69
CA ILE A 160 -3.99 8.38 -1.44
C ILE A 160 -3.74 7.30 -2.48
N GLU A 161 -3.66 7.71 -3.74
CA GLU A 161 -3.43 6.84 -4.89
C GLU A 161 -2.22 7.32 -5.69
N ALA A 162 -1.41 6.36 -6.13
CA ALA A 162 -0.27 6.59 -6.99
C ALA A 162 -0.21 5.50 -8.07
N ARG A 163 0.62 5.69 -9.11
CA ARG A 163 0.74 4.73 -10.21
C ARG A 163 2.03 3.92 -10.11
N SER A 164 1.90 2.62 -10.38
CA SER A 164 3.06 1.74 -10.58
C SER A 164 3.83 2.10 -11.85
N PRO A 165 5.05 1.58 -12.05
CA PRO A 165 5.77 1.70 -13.33
C PRO A 165 4.97 1.25 -14.57
N ALA A 166 4.08 0.26 -14.43
CA ALA A 166 3.16 -0.18 -15.48
C ALA A 166 1.84 0.63 -15.56
N GLY A 167 1.71 1.70 -14.78
CA GLY A 167 0.54 2.60 -14.78
C GLY A 167 -0.64 2.12 -13.93
N VAL A 168 -0.49 1.02 -13.17
CA VAL A 168 -1.56 0.46 -12.33
C VAL A 168 -1.77 1.36 -11.11
N LEU A 169 -3.03 1.69 -10.80
CA LEU A 169 -3.36 2.45 -9.60
C LEU A 169 -3.12 1.64 -8.32
N ILE A 170 -2.42 2.25 -7.38
CA ILE A 170 -2.05 1.67 -6.10
C ILE A 170 -2.52 2.61 -4.99
N ARG A 171 -3.35 2.10 -4.07
CA ARG A 171 -3.70 2.83 -2.85
C ARG A 171 -2.53 2.83 -1.87
N MET A 172 -1.97 3.99 -1.59
CA MET A 172 -0.76 4.18 -0.79
C MET A 172 -1.04 4.61 0.65
N GLY A 173 -2.24 5.09 0.93
CA GLY A 173 -2.54 5.69 2.20
C GLY A 173 -3.91 6.34 2.25
N SER A 174 -4.09 7.19 3.24
CA SER A 174 -5.34 7.86 3.52
C SER A 174 -5.10 9.22 4.17
N ILE A 175 -6.05 10.13 3.99
CA ILE A 175 -6.06 11.46 4.59
C ILE A 175 -7.35 11.65 5.37
N TRP A 176 -7.24 12.30 6.53
CA TRP A 176 -8.36 12.74 7.36
C TRP A 176 -8.34 14.26 7.51
N LYS A 177 -9.50 14.89 7.40
CA LYS A 177 -9.70 16.28 7.82
C LYS A 177 -9.77 16.29 9.35
N ALA A 178 -8.86 17.02 9.99
CA ALA A 178 -8.75 17.07 11.44
C ALA A 178 -8.68 18.50 11.95
N ARG A 179 -8.87 18.66 13.26
CA ARG A 179 -8.75 19.94 13.96
C ARG A 179 -7.88 19.75 15.20
N SER A 180 -6.94 20.66 15.42
CA SER A 180 -6.10 20.65 16.61
C SER A 180 -6.92 20.97 17.84
N GLU A 181 -6.91 20.11 18.86
CA GLU A 181 -7.60 20.37 20.14
C GLU A 181 -6.97 21.56 20.89
N ARG A 182 -5.66 21.79 20.69
CA ARG A 182 -4.93 22.86 21.36
C ARG A 182 -5.15 24.23 20.72
N THR A 183 -5.11 24.31 19.40
CA THR A 183 -5.12 25.60 18.67
C THR A 183 -6.41 25.85 17.91
N GLY A 184 -7.26 24.84 17.75
CA GLY A 184 -8.46 24.92 16.91
C GLY A 184 -8.19 24.96 15.40
N THR A 185 -6.92 24.93 14.98
CA THR A 185 -6.49 24.99 13.58
C THR A 185 -6.88 23.72 12.83
N ALA A 186 -7.47 23.87 11.65
CA ALA A 186 -7.74 22.75 10.75
C ALA A 186 -6.45 22.27 10.08
N TYR A 187 -6.28 20.96 9.96
CA TYR A 187 -5.14 20.33 9.28
C TYR A 187 -5.57 19.02 8.62
N LEU A 188 -4.75 18.52 7.71
CA LEU A 188 -4.92 17.21 7.10
C LEU A 188 -4.01 16.22 7.82
N SER A 189 -4.57 15.17 8.45
CA SER A 189 -3.77 14.08 8.99
C SER A 189 -3.55 13.04 7.89
N ILE A 190 -2.30 12.67 7.64
CA ILE A 190 -1.89 11.81 6.54
C ILE A 190 -1.31 10.52 7.11
N ALA A 191 -1.78 9.38 6.61
CA ALA A 191 -1.13 8.09 6.78
C ALA A 191 -0.78 7.52 5.41
N PHE A 192 0.47 7.16 5.20
CA PHE A 192 0.88 6.58 3.93
C PHE A 192 1.95 5.52 4.16
N ALA A 193 2.13 4.66 3.17
CA ALA A 193 3.29 3.81 3.13
C ALA A 193 4.28 4.36 2.10
N SER A 194 5.58 4.35 2.43
CA SER A 194 6.61 4.70 1.47
C SER A 194 6.61 3.69 0.31
N PRO A 195 7.20 4.04 -0.85
CA PRO A 195 7.41 3.09 -1.93
C PRO A 195 8.11 1.80 -1.50
N ARG A 196 8.85 1.81 -0.38
CA ARG A 196 9.67 0.70 0.11
C ARG A 196 9.00 -0.25 1.08
N GLY A 197 7.82 0.06 1.63
CA GLY A 197 7.23 -0.82 2.64
C GLY A 197 6.80 -0.14 3.93
N SER A 198 7.59 0.85 4.37
CA SER A 198 7.47 1.45 5.70
C SER A 198 6.23 2.31 5.81
N GLN A 199 5.54 2.24 6.94
CA GLN A 199 4.36 3.06 7.21
C GLN A 199 4.77 4.36 7.90
N HIS A 200 4.18 5.47 7.49
CA HIS A 200 4.51 6.81 7.97
C HIS A 200 3.24 7.62 8.23
N ARG A 201 3.39 8.64 9.07
CA ARG A 201 2.37 9.60 9.42
C ARG A 201 2.92 11.01 9.27
N ALA A 202 2.09 11.91 8.76
CA ALA A 202 2.42 13.32 8.58
C ALA A 202 1.17 14.16 8.83
N ASN A 203 1.35 15.46 8.99
CA ASN A 203 0.25 16.42 8.93
C ASN A 203 0.50 17.37 7.78
N ALA A 204 -0.56 17.89 7.16
CA ALA A 204 -0.46 19.02 6.24
C ALA A 204 -1.21 20.22 6.77
N PHE A 205 -0.54 21.36 6.76
CA PHE A 205 -1.08 22.63 7.23
C PHE A 205 -1.15 23.60 6.06
N ARG A 206 -2.22 24.39 6.02
CA ARG A 206 -2.27 25.55 5.14
C ARG A 206 -1.30 26.60 5.69
N ARG A 207 -0.36 27.08 4.88
CA ARG A 207 0.45 28.25 5.25
C ARG A 207 -0.38 29.53 5.11
N GLU A 208 -0.12 30.49 5.99
CA GLU A 208 -0.80 31.80 5.94
C GLU A 208 -0.50 32.55 4.63
N ASP A 209 0.71 32.39 4.09
CA ASP A 209 1.18 33.03 2.86
C ASP A 209 1.00 32.19 1.58
N ALA A 210 0.40 31.00 1.67
CA ALA A 210 0.20 30.15 0.50
C ALA A 210 -1.13 30.45 -0.21
N GLU A 211 -1.14 30.23 -1.52
CA GLU A 211 -2.36 30.29 -2.33
C GLU A 211 -3.47 29.44 -1.68
N PRO A 212 -4.74 29.90 -1.71
CA PRO A 212 -5.85 29.12 -1.19
C PRO A 212 -5.87 27.71 -1.79
N GLY A 213 -6.01 26.69 -0.94
CA GLY A 213 -6.02 25.29 -1.38
C GLY A 213 -4.65 24.60 -1.33
N VAL A 214 -3.56 25.32 -1.03
CA VAL A 214 -2.23 24.73 -0.87
C VAL A 214 -1.92 24.40 0.60
N TYR A 215 -1.43 23.19 0.84
CA TYR A 215 -1.02 22.69 2.15
C TYR A 215 0.42 22.17 2.09
N GLU A 216 1.22 22.47 3.11
CA GLU A 216 2.56 21.92 3.26
C GLU A 216 2.53 20.71 4.17
N ILE A 217 3.18 19.63 3.74
CA ILE A 217 3.30 18.38 4.50
C ILE A 217 4.52 18.46 5.41
N VAL A 218 4.29 18.22 6.70
CA VAL A 218 5.31 18.18 7.74
C VAL A 218 5.28 16.85 8.48
N ALA A 219 6.48 16.36 8.83
CA ALA A 219 6.62 15.14 9.61
C ALA A 219 6.03 15.31 11.03
N LEU A 220 5.50 14.22 11.58
CA LEU A 220 5.15 14.15 13.00
C LEU A 220 6.41 13.92 13.83
N THR A 221 7.26 14.93 13.98
CA THR A 221 8.29 14.92 15.03
C THR A 221 7.65 15.29 16.37
N GLY A 222 8.18 14.73 17.47
CA GLY A 222 7.79 15.06 18.85
C GLY A 222 7.91 16.58 19.16
N PRO A 223 7.66 17.02 20.42
CA PRO A 223 6.81 18.16 20.81
C PRO A 223 7.11 19.58 20.27
N ASP A 224 8.14 19.76 19.44
CA ASP A 224 8.74 21.06 19.13
C ASP A 224 8.39 21.63 17.74
N LEU A 225 7.15 21.47 17.30
CA LEU A 225 6.57 22.37 16.29
C LEU A 225 5.43 23.18 16.92
N ALA A 226 5.76 23.84 18.02
CA ALA A 226 5.28 25.19 18.24
C ALA A 226 6.13 26.12 17.36
N VAL A 227 5.53 27.19 16.83
CA VAL A 227 6.14 28.18 15.93
C VAL A 227 6.14 27.78 14.45
N VAL A 228 4.97 27.90 13.83
CA VAL A 228 4.82 28.94 12.80
C VAL A 228 3.55 29.70 13.19
N ALA A 229 3.78 30.91 13.68
CA ALA A 229 2.78 31.94 13.88
C ALA A 229 2.84 32.90 12.69
#